data_AF-A0A379WDB4-F1
#
_entry.id   AF-A0A379WDB4-F1
#
_cell.length_a   1.000
_cell.length_b   1.000
_cell.length_c   1.000
_cell.angle_alpha   90.00
_cell.angle_beta   90.00
_cell.angle_gamma   90.00
#
_symmetry.space_group_name_H-M   'P 1'
#
loop_
_entity.id
_entity.type
_entity.pdbx_description
1 polymer ?
#
loop_
_entity_poly.entity_id
_entity_poly.type
_entity_poly.pdbx_seq_one_letter_code
_entity_poly.pdbx_strand_id
1 'polypeptide(L)'
;MLSRHSFNALLKTLEEPPAHVKFLLATTDPQKLPVTILSRCLQFHLKALDVEQIRHQLEHILNEEHIAHEPARCSCYRVRLTAACAMH
;
A
#
# COMPACT_ATOMS: atom_id res chain seq x y z
N MET A 1 -14.92 9.30 -1.21
CA MET A 1 -15.94 8.24 -1.37
C MET A 1 -16.32 8.15 -2.84
N LEU A 2 -15.99 7.05 -3.51
CA LEU A 2 -16.44 6.83 -4.89
C LEU A 2 -17.98 6.81 -4.90
N SER A 3 -18.59 7.48 -5.87
CA SER A 3 -20.05 7.50 -5.98
C SER A 3 -20.58 6.09 -6.27
N ARG A 4 -21.80 5.77 -5.80
CA ARG A 4 -22.46 4.47 -6.07
C ARG A 4 -22.54 4.16 -7.57
N HIS A 5 -22.67 5.19 -8.41
CA HIS A 5 -22.75 5.03 -9.85
C HIS A 5 -21.39 4.62 -10.46
N SER A 6 -20.31 5.26 -10.03
CA SER A 6 -18.94 4.92 -10.46
C SER A 6 -18.55 3.50 -10.06
N PHE A 7 -19.03 3.03 -8.90
CA PHE A 7 -18.76 1.68 -8.41
C PHE A 7 -19.41 0.59 -9.29
N ASN A 8 -20.65 0.80 -9.72
CA ASN A 8 -21.38 -0.15 -10.56
C ASN A 8 -20.79 -0.27 -11.97
N ALA A 9 -20.27 0.81 -12.54
CA ALA A 9 -19.57 0.76 -13.83
C ALA A 9 -18.27 -0.06 -13.73
N LEU A 10 -17.55 0.08 -12.61
CA LEU A 10 -16.32 -0.63 -12.35
C LEU A 10 -16.57 -2.13 -12.13
N LEU A 11 -17.67 -2.48 -11.44
CA LEU A 11 -18.10 -3.87 -11.29
C LEU A 11 -18.35 -4.53 -12.65
N LYS A 12 -19.09 -3.89 -13.57
CA LYS A 12 -19.33 -4.40 -14.93
C LYS A 12 -18.03 -4.70 -15.68
N THR A 13 -17.02 -3.84 -15.51
CA THR A 13 -15.72 -4.00 -16.17
C THR A 13 -14.87 -5.10 -15.50
N LEU A 14 -15.10 -5.40 -14.23
CA LEU A 14 -14.48 -6.54 -13.54
C LEU A 14 -15.18 -7.87 -13.86
N GLU A 15 -16.45 -7.85 -14.30
CA GLU A 15 -17.15 -9.07 -14.75
C GLU A 15 -16.66 -9.54 -16.12
N GLU A 16 -16.45 -8.61 -17.04
CA GLU A 16 -15.90 -8.88 -18.38
C GLU A 16 -14.63 -8.03 -18.59
N PRO A 17 -13.48 -8.45 -18.02
CA PRO A 17 -12.26 -7.67 -18.12
C PRO A 17 -11.71 -7.69 -19.55
N PRO A 18 -11.41 -6.52 -20.14
CA PRO A 18 -10.67 -6.45 -21.39
C PRO A 18 -9.28 -7.07 -21.23
N ALA A 19 -8.82 -7.85 -22.21
CA ALA A 19 -7.58 -8.64 -22.10
C ALA A 19 -6.29 -7.82 -21.81
N HIS A 20 -6.30 -6.52 -22.12
CA HIS A 20 -5.17 -5.61 -21.94
C HIS A 20 -5.23 -4.78 -20.64
N VAL A 21 -6.31 -4.89 -19.86
CA VAL A 21 -6.49 -4.06 -18.66
C VAL A 21 -6.16 -4.85 -17.40
N LYS A 22 -5.38 -4.23 -16.52
CA LYS A 22 -5.12 -4.73 -15.16
C LYS A 22 -5.67 -3.73 -14.17
N PHE A 23 -6.55 -4.19 -13.28
CA PHE A 23 -7.10 -3.38 -12.20
C PHE A 23 -6.26 -3.57 -10.94
N LEU A 24 -5.77 -2.46 -10.38
CA LEU A 24 -5.16 -2.44 -9.04
C LEU A 24 -6.04 -1.59 -8.13
N LEU A 25 -6.52 -2.20 -7.05
CA LEU A 25 -7.34 -1.57 -6.04
C LEU A 25 -6.54 -1.52 -4.73
N ALA A 26 -6.36 -0.34 -4.17
CA ALA A 26 -5.74 -0.14 -2.87
C ALA A 26 -6.80 0.36 -1.88
N THR A 27 -7.08 -0.40 -0.83
CA THR A 27 -7.95 0.01 0.28
C THR A 27 -7.23 -0.23 1.61
N THR A 28 -7.44 0.67 2.57
CA THR A 28 -7.01 0.46 3.96
C THR A 28 -8.01 -0.41 4.73
N ASP A 29 -9.23 -0.58 4.20
CA ASP A 29 -10.31 -1.33 4.82
C ASP A 29 -10.96 -2.26 3.79
N PRO A 30 -10.63 -3.56 3.80
CA PRO A 30 -11.19 -4.52 2.86
C PRO A 30 -12.67 -4.84 3.14
N GLN A 31 -13.18 -4.60 4.35
CA GLN A 31 -14.57 -4.90 4.71
C GLN A 31 -15.57 -3.92 4.09
N LYS A 32 -15.11 -2.70 3.77
CA LYS A 32 -15.91 -1.70 3.05
C LYS A 32 -16.08 -2.03 1.56
N LEU A 33 -15.32 -2.98 1.03
CA LEU A 33 -15.50 -3.46 -0.34
C LEU A 33 -16.55 -4.58 -0.37
N PRO A 34 -17.48 -4.55 -1.34
CA PRO A 34 -18.43 -5.63 -1.51
C PRO A 34 -17.70 -6.92 -1.89
N VAL A 35 -18.24 -8.03 -1.38
CA VAL A 35 -17.72 -9.40 -1.57
C VAL A 35 -17.54 -9.78 -3.04
N THR A 36 -18.27 -9.13 -3.95
CA THR A 36 -18.19 -9.35 -5.40
C THR A 36 -16.83 -9.00 -6.00
N ILE A 37 -16.11 -8.04 -5.43
CA ILE A 37 -14.73 -7.70 -5.83
C ILE A 37 -13.75 -8.65 -5.17
N LEU A 38 -13.97 -8.94 -3.88
CA LEU A 38 -13.10 -9.83 -3.10
C LEU A 38 -13.04 -11.26 -3.67
N SER A 39 -14.12 -11.75 -4.29
CA SER A 39 -14.17 -13.07 -4.91
C SER A 39 -13.55 -13.14 -6.30
N ARG A 40 -13.39 -12.00 -6.98
CA ARG A 40 -12.91 -11.93 -8.38
C ARG A 40 -11.49 -11.37 -8.50
N CYS A 41 -10.96 -10.76 -7.45
CA CYS A 41 -9.64 -10.16 -7.42
C CYS A 41 -8.68 -10.93 -6.52
N LEU A 42 -7.41 -10.98 -6.92
CA LEU A 42 -6.34 -11.48 -6.07
C LEU A 42 -6.06 -10.47 -4.95
N GLN A 43 -6.17 -10.94 -3.70
CA GLN A 43 -6.00 -10.09 -2.53
C GLN A 43 -4.55 -10.13 -2.06
N PHE A 44 -3.85 -9.02 -2.23
CA PHE A 44 -2.53 -8.82 -1.63
C PHE A 44 -2.68 -8.05 -0.33
N HIS A 45 -2.40 -8.73 0.79
CA HIS A 45 -2.32 -8.10 2.09
C HIS A 45 -0.89 -7.64 2.33
N LEU A 46 -0.67 -6.34 2.18
CA LEU A 46 0.60 -5.70 2.56
C LEU A 46 0.65 -5.66 4.09
N LYS A 47 1.52 -6.50 4.66
CA LYS A 47 1.79 -6.46 6.10
C LYS A 47 2.66 -5.24 6.40
N ALA A 48 2.44 -4.63 7.56
CA ALA A 48 3.37 -3.64 8.08
C ALA A 48 4.76 -4.30 8.19
N LEU A 49 5.78 -3.60 7.67
CA LEU A 49 7.16 -4.04 7.78
C LEU A 49 7.59 -3.99 9.25
N ASP A 50 8.38 -4.99 9.66
CA ASP A 50 8.97 -4.97 10.98
C ASP A 50 10.02 -3.85 11.10
N VAL A 51 10.24 -3.36 12.31
CA VAL A 51 11.16 -2.25 12.60
C VAL A 51 12.57 -2.57 12.12
N GLU A 52 13.02 -3.81 12.33
CA GLU A 52 14.33 -4.26 11.88
C GLU A 52 14.44 -4.31 10.35
N GLN A 53 13.37 -4.70 9.65
CA GLN A 53 13.33 -4.69 8.19
C GLN A 53 13.39 -3.27 7.63
N ILE A 54 12.65 -2.34 8.25
CA ILE A 54 12.67 -0.92 7.88
C ILE A 54 14.07 -0.34 8.12
N ARG A 55 14.69 -0.65 9.27
CA ARG A 55 16.05 -0.21 9.60
C ARG A 55 17.05 -0.70 8.57
N HIS A 56 17.04 -2.00 8.25
CA HIS A 56 17.95 -2.59 7.27
C HIS A 56 17.77 -1.97 5.88
N GLN A 57 16.53 -1.74 5.45
CA GLN A 57 16.24 -1.11 4.15
C GLN A 57 16.73 0.34 4.11
N LEU A 58 16.55 1.10 5.20
CA LEU A 58 17.04 2.47 5.30
C LEU A 58 18.57 2.52 5.30
N GLU A 59 19.25 1.64 6.05
CA GLU A 59 20.71 1.55 6.04
C GLU A 59 21.23 1.20 4.64
N HIS A 60 20.58 0.27 3.92
CA HIS A 60 20.93 -0.04 2.53
C HIS A 60 20.84 1.18 1.63
N ILE A 61 19.73 1.92 1.67
CA ILE A 61 19.53 3.13 0.85
C ILE A 61 20.55 4.21 1.22
N LEU A 62 20.79 4.46 2.51
CA LEU A 62 21.75 5.48 2.96
C LEU A 62 23.20 5.13 2.57
N ASN A 63 23.54 3.85 2.54
CA ASN A 63 24.84 3.37 2.06
C ASN A 63 24.99 3.59 0.55
N GLU A 64 23.95 3.32 -0.25
CA GLU A 64 23.98 3.56 -1.69
C GLU A 64 24.04 5.05 -2.04
N GLU A 65 23.34 5.89 -1.29
CA GLU A 65 23.38 7.35 -1.44
C GLU A 65 24.65 7.99 -0.85
N HIS A 66 25.56 7.19 -0.28
CA HIS A 66 26.81 7.62 0.38
C HIS A 66 26.61 8.69 1.46
N ILE A 67 25.49 8.61 2.18
CA ILE A 67 25.15 9.53 3.26
C ILE A 67 25.68 8.95 4.57
N ALA A 68 26.56 9.71 5.24
CA ALA A 68 27.02 9.38 6.58
C ALA A 68 25.81 9.34 7.55
N HIS A 69 25.58 8.18 8.16
CA HIS A 69 24.49 7.96 9.08
C HIS A 69 24.98 7.22 10.34
N GLU A 70 24.27 7.45 11.45
CA GLU A 70 24.63 6.90 12.75
C GLU A 70 23.60 5.83 13.14
N PRO A 71 24.01 4.57 13.42
CA PRO A 71 23.09 3.43 13.55
C PRO A 71 22.08 3.60 14.69
N ALA A 72 22.44 4.34 15.74
CA ALA A 72 21.54 4.65 16.85
C ALA A 72 20.37 5.58 16.48
N ARG A 73 20.50 6.41 15.43
CA ARG A 73 19.42 7.32 14.97
C ARG A 73 18.47 6.66 13.98
N CYS A 74 18.87 5.57 13.31
CA CYS A 74 18.06 4.84 12.34
C CYS A 74 16.75 4.30 12.95
N SER A 75 16.74 3.90 14.24
CA SER A 75 15.51 3.43 14.91
C SER A 75 14.48 4.55 15.15
N CYS A 76 14.92 5.81 15.19
CA CYS A 76 14.08 6.98 15.49
C CYS A 76 13.30 7.49 14.26
N TYR A 77 13.69 7.13 13.03
CA TYR A 77 13.01 7.58 11.81
C TYR A 77 11.56 7.07 11.67
N ARG A 78 11.17 6.07 12.48
CA ARG A 78 9.79 5.56 12.56
C ARG A 78 8.77 6.63 13.00
N VAL A 79 9.17 7.62 13.79
CA VAL A 79 8.22 8.62 14.34
C VAL A 79 7.76 9.63 13.28
N ARG A 80 8.56 9.92 12.24
CA ARG A 80 8.18 10.89 11.20
C ARG A 80 7.44 10.28 10.01
N LEU A 81 7.79 9.06 9.57
CA LEU A 81 7.10 8.45 8.42
C LEU A 81 5.66 8.05 8.74
N THR A 82 5.41 7.53 9.94
CA THR A 82 4.04 7.11 10.33
C THR A 82 3.10 8.32 10.49
N ALA A 83 3.64 9.48 10.92
CA ALA A 83 2.87 10.72 10.98
C ALA A 83 2.58 11.33 9.59
N ALA A 84 3.44 11.09 8.60
CA ALA A 84 3.24 11.60 7.24
C ALA A 84 2.12 10.87 6.48
N CYS A 85 1.93 9.56 6.72
CA CYS A 85 0.86 8.79 6.07
C CYS A 85 -0.54 8.96 6.70
N ALA A 86 -0.66 9.54 7.90
CA ALA A 86 -1.93 9.70 8.61
C ALA A 86 -2.56 11.10 8.48
N MET A 87 -1.95 12.01 7.71
CA MET A 87 -2.32 13.43 7.61
C MET A 87 -2.80 13.86 6.22
N HIS A 88 -3.40 12.96 5.42
CA HIS A 88 -4.19 13.31 4.23
C HIS A 88 -5.46 12.45 4.16
#